data_AF-A0A1L5L598-F1
#
_entry.id   AF-A0A1L5L598-F1
#
_cell.length_a   1.000
_cell.length_b   1.000
_cell.length_c   1.000
_cell.angle_alpha   90.00
_cell.angle_beta   90.00
_cell.angle_gamma   90.00
#
_symmetry.space_group_name_H-M   'P 1'
#
loop_
_entity.id
_entity.type
_entity.pdbx_description
1 polymer ?
#
loop_
_entity_poly.entity_id
_entity_poly.type
_entity_poly.pdbx_seq_one_letter_code
_entity_poly.pdbx_strand_id
1 'polypeptide(L)'
;ARALSPVFTRLFPDIPKNHPVMGSIFMNIASNMLGLDNAATPTGLKAMQQMQELNTKKDTATNPMIMFLVLNTSGLTIIPTTILAFRASYGAAQPTDVFIPILMATLVATLAGIIITSLWQRINILQPVLLATLLGMCAFVGIIIWGFGQMDKDTMNTVTTLASNMILLGIILSFILAGFWKKVNVYDAFIEGAKEGFTTAVKIIPYLVAILVGIGVFRASGAMDMVIQGISWSVEQCGLNADFVGALPTAIMKPLSGSGARGMMLEAMKNY
;
A
#
# COMPACT_ATOMS: atom_id res chain seq x y z
N ALA A 1 -4.81 17.14 -7.76
CA ALA A 1 -3.84 17.14 -8.88
C ALA A 1 -2.81 18.29 -8.79
N ARG A 2 -3.20 19.58 -8.86
CA ARG A 2 -2.21 20.70 -8.93
C ARG A 2 -1.35 20.91 -7.67
N ALA A 3 -1.87 20.65 -6.46
CA ALA A 3 -1.16 20.90 -5.20
C ALA A 3 0.04 19.96 -4.95
N LEU A 4 -0.03 18.70 -5.42
CA LEU A 4 1.03 17.70 -5.21
C LEU A 4 1.93 17.50 -6.45
N SER A 5 1.58 18.12 -7.59
CA SER A 5 2.41 18.19 -8.79
C SER A 5 3.91 18.50 -8.53
N PRO A 6 4.28 19.46 -7.65
CA PRO A 6 5.70 19.76 -7.42
C PRO A 6 6.48 18.65 -6.69
N VAL A 7 5.80 17.75 -5.98
CA VAL A 7 6.42 16.59 -5.31
C VAL A 7 6.68 15.50 -6.34
N PHE A 8 5.64 15.11 -7.09
CA PHE A 8 5.72 14.02 -8.06
C PHE A 8 6.67 14.33 -9.22
N THR A 9 6.68 15.57 -9.73
CA THR A 9 7.63 15.97 -10.78
C THR A 9 9.09 15.95 -10.34
N ARG A 10 9.35 16.00 -9.03
CA ARG A 10 10.71 15.92 -8.45
C ARG A 10 11.09 14.49 -8.08
N LEU A 11 10.13 13.68 -7.67
CA LEU A 11 10.33 12.26 -7.34
C LEU A 11 10.41 11.39 -8.60
N PHE A 12 9.80 11.83 -9.70
CA PHE A 12 9.81 11.16 -11.01
C PHE A 12 10.35 12.11 -12.10
N PRO A 13 11.64 12.47 -12.06
CA PRO A 13 12.22 13.48 -12.96
C PRO A 13 12.20 13.06 -14.44
N ASP A 14 12.25 11.75 -14.72
CA ASP A 14 12.33 11.19 -16.08
C ASP A 14 10.96 11.12 -16.78
N ILE A 15 9.86 11.43 -16.09
CA ILE A 15 8.52 11.49 -16.69
C ILE A 15 8.27 12.92 -17.22
N PRO A 16 7.85 13.09 -18.48
CA PRO A 16 7.53 14.41 -19.02
C PRO A 16 6.48 15.15 -18.18
N LYS A 17 6.69 16.46 -17.98
CA LYS A 17 5.72 17.30 -17.26
C LYS A 17 4.35 17.23 -17.96
N ASN A 18 3.29 17.14 -17.17
CA ASN A 18 1.90 17.01 -17.62
C ASN A 18 1.55 15.71 -18.37
N HIS A 19 2.43 14.71 -18.40
CA HIS A 19 2.10 13.41 -18.97
C HIS A 19 0.99 12.70 -18.15
N PRO A 20 0.01 12.03 -18.79
CA PRO A 20 -1.12 11.38 -18.08
C PRO A 20 -0.70 10.33 -17.05
N VAL A 21 0.48 9.72 -17.21
CA VAL A 21 1.10 8.80 -16.23
C VAL A 21 1.08 9.36 -14.81
N MET A 22 1.35 10.67 -14.65
CA MET A 22 1.38 11.30 -13.34
C MET A 22 0.03 11.21 -12.62
N GLY A 23 -1.07 11.26 -13.37
CA GLY A 23 -2.42 11.06 -12.84
C GLY A 23 -2.63 9.63 -12.35
N SER A 24 -2.23 8.62 -13.13
CA SER A 24 -2.33 7.21 -12.75
C SER A 24 -1.48 6.88 -11.53
N ILE A 25 -0.23 7.36 -11.48
CA ILE A 25 0.67 7.22 -10.32
C ILE A 25 0.02 7.83 -9.07
N PHE A 26 -0.47 9.07 -9.18
CA PHE A 26 -1.10 9.76 -8.07
C PHE A 26 -2.32 9.00 -7.55
N MET A 27 -3.19 8.54 -8.46
CA MET A 27 -4.40 7.80 -8.08
C MET A 27 -4.04 6.49 -7.37
N ASN A 28 -3.08 5.74 -7.89
CA ASN A 28 -2.63 4.50 -7.25
C ASN A 28 -2.07 4.74 -5.83
N ILE A 29 -1.16 5.70 -5.67
CA ILE A 29 -0.58 6.00 -4.34
C ILE A 29 -1.66 6.51 -3.38
N ALA A 30 -2.55 7.39 -3.83
CA ALA A 30 -3.65 7.89 -3.01
C ALA A 30 -4.59 6.76 -2.58
N SER A 31 -4.95 5.84 -3.49
CA SER A 31 -5.78 4.68 -3.16
C SER A 31 -5.11 3.77 -2.12
N ASN A 32 -3.82 3.47 -2.26
CA ASN A 32 -3.07 2.68 -1.27
C ASN A 32 -2.98 3.39 0.09
N MET A 33 -2.74 4.72 0.11
CA MET A 33 -2.67 5.49 1.35
C MET A 33 -3.98 5.51 2.13
N LEU A 34 -5.10 5.44 1.43
CA LEU A 34 -6.44 5.39 2.01
C LEU A 34 -6.91 3.95 2.33
N GLY A 35 -6.07 2.93 2.11
CA GLY A 35 -6.44 1.52 2.31
C GLY A 35 -7.48 1.00 1.31
N LEU A 36 -7.63 1.67 0.16
CA LEU A 36 -8.52 1.30 -0.94
C LEU A 36 -7.78 0.46 -1.98
N ASP A 37 -7.03 -0.54 -1.54
CA ASP A 37 -6.04 -1.23 -2.37
C ASP A 37 -6.66 -2.00 -3.56
N ASN A 38 -7.95 -2.35 -3.47
CA ASN A 38 -8.70 -2.94 -4.59
C ASN A 38 -8.86 -1.96 -5.76
N ALA A 39 -8.90 -0.65 -5.49
CA ALA A 39 -8.89 0.40 -6.50
C ALA A 39 -7.46 0.79 -6.95
N ALA A 40 -6.45 0.52 -6.11
CA ALA A 40 -5.06 0.83 -6.41
C ALA A 40 -4.46 -0.09 -7.48
N THR A 41 -4.85 -1.37 -7.53
CA THR A 41 -4.24 -2.34 -8.45
C THR A 41 -4.47 -2.00 -9.94
N PRO A 42 -5.70 -1.70 -10.40
CA PRO A 42 -5.94 -1.35 -11.81
C PRO A 42 -5.23 -0.05 -12.22
N THR A 43 -5.27 0.96 -11.35
CA THR A 43 -4.59 2.24 -11.57
C THR A 43 -3.06 2.09 -11.58
N GLY A 44 -2.53 1.17 -10.79
CA GLY A 44 -1.10 0.84 -10.75
C GLY A 44 -0.61 0.12 -12.00
N LEU A 45 -1.37 -0.86 -12.50
CA LEU A 45 -1.04 -1.50 -13.79
C LEU A 45 -1.14 -0.52 -14.95
N LYS A 46 -2.15 0.35 -14.95
CA LYS A 46 -2.27 1.43 -15.94
C LYS A 46 -1.07 2.37 -15.88
N ALA A 47 -0.61 2.77 -14.69
CA ALA A 47 0.60 3.57 -14.51
C ALA A 47 1.85 2.85 -15.05
N MET A 48 2.02 1.56 -14.75
CA MET A 48 3.14 0.76 -15.26
C MET A 48 3.12 0.63 -16.78
N GLN A 49 1.96 0.38 -17.40
CA GLN A 49 1.80 0.32 -18.86
C GLN A 49 2.18 1.65 -19.52
N GLN A 50 1.68 2.76 -18.99
CA GLN A 50 1.98 4.08 -19.53
C GLN A 50 3.46 4.48 -19.32
N MET A 51 4.10 4.07 -18.22
CA MET A 51 5.56 4.22 -18.06
C MET A 51 6.33 3.33 -19.04
N GLN A 52 5.81 2.12 -19.32
CA GLN A 52 6.39 1.20 -20.27
C GLN A 52 6.27 1.71 -21.71
N GLU A 53 5.26 2.51 -22.06
CA GLU A 53 5.18 3.21 -23.35
C GLU A 53 6.34 4.19 -23.53
N LEU A 54 6.68 4.95 -22.48
CA LEU A 54 7.81 5.88 -22.45
C LEU A 54 9.18 5.17 -22.43
N ASN A 55 9.21 3.89 -22.06
CA ASN A 55 10.45 3.12 -21.93
C ASN A 55 11.06 2.80 -23.30
N THR A 56 12.30 3.23 -23.54
CA THR A 56 13.06 2.93 -24.76
C THR A 56 13.63 1.51 -24.79
N LYS A 57 13.81 0.87 -23.62
CA LYS A 57 14.33 -0.50 -23.46
C LYS A 57 13.31 -1.38 -22.75
N LYS A 58 12.44 -2.04 -23.51
CA LYS A 58 11.26 -2.75 -22.98
C LYS A 58 11.60 -3.86 -21.96
N ASP A 59 12.76 -4.47 -22.05
CA ASP A 59 13.19 -5.56 -21.16
C ASP A 59 13.88 -5.08 -19.88
N THR A 60 13.96 -3.76 -19.65
CA THR A 60 14.63 -3.19 -18.47
C THR A 60 13.75 -2.14 -17.81
N ALA A 61 13.56 -2.26 -16.50
CA ALA A 61 12.79 -1.29 -15.73
C ALA A 61 13.48 0.09 -15.71
N THR A 62 12.70 1.15 -15.90
CA THR A 62 13.19 2.53 -15.81
C THR A 62 13.17 3.05 -14.36
N ASN A 63 13.90 4.13 -14.08
CA ASN A 63 13.92 4.76 -12.76
C ASN A 63 12.50 5.09 -12.22
N PRO A 64 11.58 5.67 -13.02
CA PRO A 64 10.21 5.87 -12.58
C PRO A 64 9.48 4.59 -12.20
N MET A 65 9.67 3.50 -12.95
CA MET A 65 9.04 2.20 -12.65
C MET A 65 9.59 1.62 -11.34
N ILE A 66 10.90 1.72 -11.11
CA ILE A 66 11.55 1.28 -9.87
C ILE A 66 11.03 2.07 -8.67
N MET A 67 11.03 3.41 -8.75
CA MET A 67 10.52 4.27 -7.68
C MET A 67 9.04 3.99 -7.40
N PHE A 68 8.23 3.85 -8.45
CA PHE A 68 6.81 3.55 -8.32
C PHE A 68 6.56 2.19 -7.65
N LEU A 69 7.33 1.17 -8.02
CA LEU A 69 7.27 -0.16 -7.41
C LEU A 69 7.65 -0.10 -5.92
N VAL A 70 8.72 0.63 -5.57
CA VAL A 70 9.17 0.81 -4.18
C VAL A 70 8.08 1.48 -3.34
N LEU A 71 7.45 2.54 -3.84
CA LEU A 71 6.37 3.25 -3.13
C LEU A 71 5.12 2.36 -2.93
N ASN A 72 4.78 1.53 -3.91
CA ASN A 72 3.69 0.57 -3.79
C ASN A 72 4.02 -0.55 -2.80
N THR A 73 5.29 -0.97 -2.78
CA THR A 73 5.78 -2.03 -1.89
C THR A 73 5.82 -1.56 -0.43
N SER A 74 6.31 -0.35 -0.18
CA SER A 74 6.38 0.22 1.15
C SER A 74 4.99 0.50 1.73
N GLY A 75 4.03 0.81 0.86
CA GLY A 75 2.60 0.73 1.14
C GLY A 75 2.19 1.53 2.36
N LEU A 76 2.61 2.80 2.44
CA LEU A 76 2.16 3.72 3.49
C LEU A 76 0.64 3.69 3.56
N THR A 77 0.09 3.16 4.63
CA THR A 77 -1.36 3.06 4.84
C THR A 77 -1.71 3.93 6.02
N ILE A 78 -2.42 5.03 5.77
CA ILE A 78 -2.84 5.95 6.84
C ILE A 78 -3.96 5.30 7.65
N ILE A 79 -4.88 4.61 6.98
CA ILE A 79 -6.04 3.98 7.62
C ILE A 79 -6.22 2.57 7.08
N PRO A 80 -5.85 1.54 7.86
CA PRO A 80 -5.91 0.14 7.44
C PRO A 80 -7.32 -0.44 7.58
N THR A 81 -8.34 0.25 7.05
CA THR A 81 -9.77 -0.09 7.22
C THR A 81 -10.08 -1.56 6.94
N THR A 82 -9.53 -2.10 5.85
CA THR A 82 -9.71 -3.50 5.46
C THR A 82 -9.12 -4.47 6.49
N ILE A 83 -7.95 -4.18 7.05
CA ILE A 83 -7.30 -5.03 8.06
C ILE A 83 -8.10 -4.99 9.36
N LEU A 84 -8.56 -3.80 9.77
CA LEU A 84 -9.41 -3.64 10.95
C LEU A 84 -10.73 -4.41 10.82
N ALA A 85 -11.36 -4.35 9.64
CA ALA A 85 -12.59 -5.09 9.35
C ALA A 85 -12.38 -6.60 9.42
N PHE A 86 -11.26 -7.11 8.88
CA PHE A 86 -10.94 -8.54 9.00
C PHE A 86 -10.66 -8.94 10.44
N ARG A 87 -9.88 -8.15 11.20
CA ARG A 87 -9.65 -8.42 12.62
C ARG A 87 -10.96 -8.49 13.41
N ALA A 88 -11.87 -7.56 13.16
CA ALA A 88 -13.20 -7.58 13.77
C ALA A 88 -14.01 -8.83 13.37
N SER A 89 -14.03 -9.19 12.08
CA SER A 89 -14.80 -10.36 11.60
C SER A 89 -14.22 -11.70 12.07
N TYR A 90 -12.92 -11.74 12.37
CA TYR A 90 -12.22 -12.92 12.91
C TYR A 90 -12.16 -12.94 14.44
N GLY A 91 -12.89 -12.04 15.13
CA GLY A 91 -13.05 -12.09 16.59
C GLY A 91 -11.85 -11.56 17.39
N ALA A 92 -10.99 -10.74 16.79
CA ALA A 92 -9.89 -10.10 17.52
C ALA A 92 -10.45 -9.26 18.70
N ALA A 93 -9.92 -9.47 19.90
CA ALA A 93 -10.35 -8.78 21.11
C ALA A 93 -10.28 -7.25 20.97
N GLN A 94 -9.24 -6.76 20.28
CA GLN A 94 -9.07 -5.35 19.95
C GLN A 94 -8.61 -5.23 18.49
N PRO A 95 -9.52 -4.99 17.52
CA PRO A 95 -9.13 -4.90 16.12
C PRO A 95 -8.13 -3.78 15.80
N THR A 96 -8.09 -2.73 16.62
CA THR A 96 -7.33 -1.48 16.36
C THR A 96 -5.93 -1.46 16.96
N ASP A 97 -5.55 -2.46 17.75
CA ASP A 97 -4.22 -2.60 18.37
C ASP A 97 -3.06 -2.57 17.34
N VAL A 98 -3.32 -3.00 16.11
CA VAL A 98 -2.36 -2.98 15.00
C VAL A 98 -2.22 -1.62 14.32
N PHE A 99 -3.07 -0.64 14.62
CA PHE A 99 -3.12 0.63 13.89
C PHE A 99 -1.78 1.41 13.96
N ILE A 100 -1.29 1.68 15.17
CA ILE A 100 -0.04 2.41 15.39
C ILE A 100 1.16 1.63 14.81
N PRO A 101 1.32 0.31 15.08
CA PRO A 101 2.39 -0.49 14.47
C PRO A 101 2.39 -0.45 12.94
N ILE A 102 1.21 -0.55 12.28
CA ILE A 102 1.11 -0.48 10.82
C ILE A 102 1.56 0.88 10.30
N LEU A 103 1.10 1.96 10.94
CA LEU A 103 1.44 3.32 10.51
C LEU A 103 2.94 3.59 10.65
N MET A 104 3.56 3.14 11.75
CA MET A 104 5.01 3.26 11.97
C MET A 104 5.80 2.41 10.97
N ALA A 105 5.47 1.13 10.84
CA ALA A 105 6.21 0.22 9.96
C ALA A 105 6.16 0.69 8.49
N THR A 106 4.99 1.12 8.03
CA THR A 106 4.82 1.57 6.64
C THR A 106 5.41 2.96 6.39
N LEU A 107 5.43 3.85 7.39
CA LEU A 107 6.18 5.11 7.32
C LEU A 107 7.67 4.86 7.18
N VAL A 108 8.25 4.05 8.07
CA VAL A 108 9.69 3.74 8.05
C VAL A 108 10.08 3.07 6.74
N ALA A 109 9.30 2.09 6.28
CA ALA A 109 9.52 1.44 4.99
C ALA A 109 9.45 2.43 3.82
N THR A 110 8.52 3.39 3.85
CA THR A 110 8.36 4.38 2.78
C THR A 110 9.50 5.40 2.78
N LEU A 111 9.92 5.87 3.96
CA LEU A 111 11.09 6.74 4.07
C LEU A 111 12.37 6.04 3.60
N ALA A 112 12.63 4.84 4.09
CA ALA A 112 13.78 4.05 3.67
C ALA A 112 13.75 3.78 2.16
N GLY A 113 12.61 3.37 1.62
CA GLY A 113 12.41 3.15 0.19
C GLY A 113 12.69 4.38 -0.65
N ILE A 114 12.13 5.54 -0.28
CA ILE A 114 12.37 6.80 -0.98
C ILE A 114 13.85 7.20 -0.89
N ILE A 115 14.46 7.15 0.29
CA ILE A 115 15.85 7.58 0.51
C ILE A 115 16.80 6.67 -0.29
N ILE A 116 16.72 5.35 -0.12
CA ILE A 116 17.60 4.38 -0.79
C ILE A 116 17.45 4.50 -2.31
N THR A 117 16.22 4.55 -2.81
CA THR A 117 15.97 4.65 -4.25
C THR A 117 16.44 5.98 -4.80
N SER A 118 16.21 7.09 -4.07
CA SER A 118 16.68 8.41 -4.50
C SER A 118 18.21 8.51 -4.52
N LEU A 119 18.91 7.89 -3.55
CA LEU A 119 20.36 7.80 -3.55
C LEU A 119 20.88 7.03 -4.78
N TRP A 120 20.25 5.89 -5.09
CA TRP A 120 20.61 5.08 -6.25
C TRP A 120 20.32 5.79 -7.59
N GLN A 121 19.17 6.46 -7.69
CA GLN A 121 18.75 7.23 -8.88
C GLN A 121 19.38 8.63 -8.95
N ARG A 122 20.18 9.02 -7.95
CA ARG A 122 20.79 10.36 -7.81
C ARG A 122 19.77 11.52 -7.79
N ILE A 123 18.60 11.27 -7.21
CA ILE A 123 17.59 12.31 -6.96
C ILE A 123 18.01 13.09 -5.71
N ASN A 124 18.08 14.42 -5.83
CA ASN A 124 18.41 15.28 -4.69
C ASN A 124 17.22 15.39 -3.72
N ILE A 125 17.22 14.57 -2.66
CA ILE A 125 16.18 14.58 -1.60
C ILE A 125 16.24 15.82 -0.72
N LEU A 126 17.40 16.50 -0.64
CA LEU A 126 17.59 17.68 0.21
C LEU A 126 16.98 18.94 -0.40
N GLN A 127 16.45 18.86 -1.62
CA GLN A 127 15.72 19.98 -2.19
C GLN A 127 14.50 20.34 -1.31
N PRO A 128 14.17 21.63 -1.13
CA PRO A 128 13.20 22.06 -0.13
C PRO A 128 11.84 21.37 -0.22
N VAL A 129 11.36 21.08 -1.44
CA VAL A 129 10.06 20.45 -1.64
C VAL A 129 10.05 18.98 -1.22
N LEU A 130 11.07 18.20 -1.55
CA LEU A 130 11.13 16.79 -1.13
C LEU A 130 11.39 16.71 0.37
N LEU A 131 12.31 17.51 0.90
CA LEU A 131 12.60 17.55 2.32
C LEU A 131 11.36 17.96 3.14
N ALA A 132 10.65 19.02 2.71
CA ALA A 132 9.40 19.43 3.35
C ALA A 132 8.30 18.35 3.26
N THR A 133 8.26 17.59 2.16
CA THR A 133 7.31 16.47 2.01
C THR A 133 7.63 15.34 2.97
N LEU A 134 8.90 14.93 3.07
CA LEU A 134 9.34 13.86 3.97
C LEU A 134 9.14 14.26 5.44
N LEU A 135 9.58 15.46 5.82
CA LEU A 135 9.38 15.99 7.17
C LEU A 135 7.89 16.19 7.49
N GLY A 136 7.12 16.71 6.54
CA GLY A 136 5.67 16.87 6.68
C GLY A 136 4.94 15.55 6.87
N MET A 137 5.36 14.50 6.16
CA MET A 137 4.83 13.15 6.33
C MET A 137 5.18 12.57 7.71
N CYS A 138 6.42 12.73 8.17
CA CYS A 138 6.83 12.34 9.53
C CYS A 138 6.04 13.10 10.59
N ALA A 139 5.89 14.42 10.44
CA ALA A 139 5.14 15.25 11.38
C ALA A 139 3.65 14.86 11.41
N PHE A 140 3.04 14.66 10.25
CA PHE A 140 1.65 14.23 10.14
C PHE A 140 1.40 12.90 10.83
N VAL A 141 2.24 11.89 10.55
CA VAL A 141 2.15 10.58 11.22
C VAL A 141 2.45 10.71 12.72
N GLY A 142 3.44 11.51 13.11
CA GLY A 142 3.78 11.77 14.50
C GLY A 142 2.62 12.39 15.29
N ILE A 143 1.87 13.32 14.69
CA ILE A 143 0.67 13.92 15.28
C ILE A 143 -0.42 12.86 15.46
N ILE A 144 -0.63 11.98 14.47
CA ILE A 144 -1.61 10.88 14.59
C ILE A 144 -1.20 9.95 15.73
N ILE A 145 0.04 9.48 15.76
CA ILE A 145 0.53 8.57 16.81
C ILE A 145 0.41 9.24 18.18
N TRP A 146 0.78 10.51 18.30
CA TRP A 146 0.65 11.26 19.55
C TRP A 146 -0.81 11.40 19.98
N GLY A 147 -1.72 11.75 19.07
CA GLY A 147 -3.14 11.91 19.39
C GLY A 147 -3.81 10.60 19.82
N PHE A 148 -3.50 9.50 19.14
CA PHE A 148 -4.01 8.17 19.50
C PHE A 148 -3.33 7.59 20.73
N GLY A 149 -2.06 7.90 20.97
CA GLY A 149 -1.31 7.43 22.14
C GLY A 149 -1.79 8.02 23.48
N GLN A 150 -2.55 9.12 23.46
CA GLN A 150 -3.17 9.72 24.65
C GLN A 150 -4.53 9.11 24.99
N MET A 151 -5.10 8.28 24.11
CA MET A 151 -6.43 7.70 24.30
C MET A 151 -6.34 6.37 25.06
N ASP A 152 -7.33 6.09 25.90
CA ASP A 152 -7.54 4.75 26.40
C ASP A 152 -7.96 3.81 25.26
N LYS A 153 -7.84 2.49 25.50
CA LYS A 153 -8.05 1.47 24.46
C LYS A 153 -9.48 1.44 23.93
N ASP A 154 -10.47 1.75 24.75
CA ASP A 154 -11.89 1.69 24.36
C ASP A 154 -12.28 2.93 23.55
N THR A 155 -11.78 4.09 23.96
CA THR A 155 -11.86 5.33 23.17
C THR A 155 -11.16 5.17 21.83
N MET A 156 -9.96 4.58 21.79
CA MET A 156 -9.24 4.31 20.54
C MET A 156 -10.04 3.42 19.58
N ASN A 157 -10.66 2.34 20.09
CA ASN A 157 -11.52 1.47 19.29
C ASN A 157 -12.71 2.25 18.68
N THR A 158 -13.37 3.06 19.50
CA THR A 158 -14.53 3.86 19.07
C THR A 158 -14.14 4.90 18.03
N VAL A 159 -13.08 5.69 18.32
CA VAL A 159 -12.58 6.74 17.43
C VAL A 159 -12.11 6.15 16.10
N THR A 160 -11.33 5.07 16.12
CA THR A 160 -10.82 4.45 14.87
C THR A 160 -11.95 3.90 14.01
N THR A 161 -12.95 3.26 14.62
CA THR A 161 -14.10 2.69 13.90
C THR A 161 -14.95 3.79 13.28
N LEU A 162 -15.28 4.83 14.06
CA LEU A 162 -16.05 5.98 13.58
C LEU A 162 -15.29 6.74 12.50
N ALA A 163 -14.00 7.05 12.72
CA ALA A 163 -13.17 7.75 11.75
C ALA A 163 -13.08 6.99 10.44
N SER A 164 -12.84 5.67 10.48
CA SER A 164 -12.77 4.82 9.29
C SER A 164 -14.07 4.88 8.47
N ASN A 165 -15.22 4.74 9.13
CA ASN A 165 -16.53 4.78 8.48
C ASN A 165 -16.84 6.18 7.92
N MET A 166 -16.57 7.23 8.69
CA MET A 166 -16.79 8.61 8.26
C MET A 166 -15.88 9.00 7.09
N ILE A 167 -14.64 8.51 7.06
CA ILE A 167 -13.72 8.78 5.95
C ILE A 167 -14.15 8.02 4.70
N LEU A 168 -14.56 6.75 4.81
CA LEU A 168 -15.09 6.01 3.67
C LEU A 168 -16.32 6.70 3.08
N LEU A 169 -17.30 7.04 3.93
CA LEU A 169 -18.49 7.79 3.54
C LEU A 169 -18.10 9.14 2.92
N GLY A 170 -17.16 9.86 3.54
CA GLY A 170 -16.66 11.15 3.07
C GLY A 170 -16.01 11.07 1.69
N ILE A 171 -15.23 10.02 1.42
CA ILE A 171 -14.63 9.76 0.10
C ILE A 171 -15.74 9.53 -0.93
N ILE A 172 -16.70 8.65 -0.64
CA ILE A 172 -17.83 8.36 -1.55
C ILE A 172 -18.63 9.64 -1.85
N LEU A 173 -19.01 10.38 -0.79
CA LEU A 173 -19.74 11.64 -0.92
C LEU A 173 -18.93 12.68 -1.70
N SER A 174 -17.62 12.77 -1.47
CA SER A 174 -16.76 13.70 -2.19
C SER A 174 -16.73 13.41 -3.70
N PHE A 175 -16.73 12.14 -4.11
CA PHE A 175 -16.81 11.76 -5.52
C PHE A 175 -18.17 12.10 -6.14
N ILE A 176 -19.27 11.83 -5.42
CA ILE A 176 -20.63 12.16 -5.89
C ILE A 176 -20.79 13.67 -6.03
N LEU A 177 -20.38 14.45 -5.02
CA LEU A 177 -20.45 15.91 -5.02
C LEU A 177 -19.54 16.50 -6.10
N ALA A 178 -18.32 15.99 -6.26
CA ALA A 178 -17.42 16.43 -7.33
C ALA A 178 -17.97 16.11 -8.71
N GLY A 179 -18.59 14.94 -8.90
CA GLY A 179 -19.28 14.57 -10.13
C GLY A 179 -20.45 15.50 -10.44
N PHE A 180 -21.28 15.78 -9.43
CA PHE A 180 -22.38 16.74 -9.53
C PHE A 180 -21.89 18.15 -9.92
N TRP A 181 -20.90 18.70 -9.21
CA TRP A 181 -20.35 20.02 -9.51
C TRP A 181 -19.68 20.12 -10.88
N LYS A 182 -19.03 19.05 -11.33
CA LYS A 182 -18.42 18.99 -12.67
C LYS A 182 -19.38 18.56 -13.76
N LYS A 183 -20.66 18.36 -13.44
CA LYS A 183 -21.69 17.88 -14.37
C LYS A 183 -21.29 16.57 -15.08
N VAL A 184 -20.61 15.69 -14.36
CA VAL A 184 -20.24 14.34 -14.81
C VAL A 184 -21.33 13.38 -14.35
N ASN A 185 -21.82 12.52 -15.27
CA ASN A 185 -22.76 11.47 -14.89
C ASN A 185 -22.02 10.42 -14.05
N VAL A 186 -22.23 10.46 -12.73
CA VAL A 186 -21.56 9.58 -11.76
C VAL A 186 -21.92 8.12 -12.01
N TYR A 187 -23.15 7.83 -12.44
CA TYR A 187 -23.57 6.46 -12.72
C TYR A 187 -22.83 5.89 -13.93
N ASP A 188 -22.82 6.62 -15.05
CA ASP A 188 -22.12 6.17 -16.27
C ASP A 188 -20.62 5.99 -16.01
N ALA A 189 -19.99 6.96 -15.33
CA ALA A 189 -18.58 6.89 -14.95
C ALA A 189 -18.28 5.68 -14.04
N PHE A 190 -19.17 5.37 -13.10
CA PHE A 190 -19.05 4.18 -12.26
C PHE A 190 -19.15 2.89 -13.08
N ILE A 191 -20.12 2.77 -13.98
CA ILE A 191 -20.29 1.59 -14.84
C ILE A 191 -19.08 1.39 -15.74
N GLU A 192 -18.56 2.47 -16.34
CA GLU A 192 -17.37 2.41 -17.18
C GLU A 192 -16.13 2.01 -16.39
N GLY A 193 -15.92 2.60 -15.21
CA GLY A 193 -14.86 2.20 -14.29
C GLY A 193 -14.96 0.73 -13.85
N ALA A 194 -16.18 0.23 -13.59
CA ALA A 194 -16.42 -1.15 -13.24
C ALA A 194 -16.08 -2.12 -14.39
N LYS A 195 -16.41 -1.77 -15.64
CA LYS A 195 -16.05 -2.56 -16.83
C LYS A 195 -14.53 -2.62 -17.05
N GLU A 196 -13.84 -1.49 -16.93
CA GLU A 196 -12.38 -1.40 -17.07
C GLU A 196 -11.69 -2.21 -15.95
N GLY A 197 -12.20 -2.10 -14.71
CA GLY A 197 -11.74 -2.85 -13.54
C GLY A 197 -11.95 -4.36 -13.69
N PHE A 198 -13.11 -4.80 -14.18
CA PHE A 198 -13.40 -6.22 -14.44
C PHE A 198 -12.45 -6.81 -15.48
N THR A 199 -12.22 -6.09 -16.59
CA THR A 199 -11.25 -6.51 -17.62
C THR A 199 -9.85 -6.67 -17.05
N THR A 200 -9.45 -5.75 -16.18
CA THR A 200 -8.15 -5.80 -15.50
C THR A 200 -8.06 -6.99 -14.54
N ALA A 201 -9.11 -7.26 -13.77
CA ALA A 201 -9.17 -8.41 -12.87
C ALA A 201 -8.98 -9.73 -13.64
N VAL A 202 -9.70 -9.93 -14.75
CA VAL A 202 -9.57 -11.13 -15.60
C VAL A 202 -8.13 -11.32 -16.11
N LYS A 203 -7.45 -10.24 -16.51
CA LYS A 203 -6.04 -10.29 -16.95
C LYS A 203 -5.08 -10.71 -15.83
N ILE A 204 -5.39 -10.39 -14.58
CA ILE A 204 -4.53 -10.66 -13.42
C ILE A 204 -4.73 -12.09 -12.87
N ILE A 205 -5.93 -12.67 -13.01
CA ILE A 205 -6.29 -13.99 -12.45
C ILE A 205 -5.21 -15.07 -12.73
N PRO A 206 -4.71 -15.27 -13.96
CA PRO A 206 -3.72 -16.32 -14.23
C PRO A 206 -2.45 -16.18 -13.40
N TYR A 207 -1.95 -14.95 -13.24
CA TYR A 207 -0.76 -14.67 -12.44
C TYR A 207 -0.99 -14.91 -10.96
N LEU A 208 -2.15 -14.47 -10.44
CA LEU A 208 -2.52 -14.74 -9.05
C LEU A 208 -2.66 -16.23 -8.78
N VAL A 209 -3.30 -16.98 -9.67
CA VAL A 209 -3.43 -18.44 -9.55
C VAL A 209 -2.05 -19.09 -9.54
N ALA A 210 -1.15 -18.73 -10.48
CA ALA A 210 0.20 -19.29 -10.52
C ALA A 210 0.99 -19.02 -9.22
N ILE A 211 0.93 -17.80 -8.70
CA ILE A 211 1.59 -17.42 -7.44
C ILE A 211 0.97 -18.17 -6.24
N LEU A 212 -0.36 -18.19 -6.12
CA LEU A 212 -1.05 -18.88 -5.02
C LEU A 212 -0.81 -20.39 -5.05
N VAL A 213 -0.80 -21.01 -6.23
CA VAL A 213 -0.45 -22.43 -6.40
C VAL A 213 1.01 -22.66 -6.02
N GLY A 214 1.94 -21.84 -6.51
CA GLY A 214 3.37 -21.95 -6.16
C GLY A 214 3.62 -21.86 -4.66
N ILE A 215 2.94 -20.93 -3.98
CA ILE A 215 3.00 -20.81 -2.52
C ILE A 215 2.36 -22.01 -1.83
N GLY A 216 1.19 -22.46 -2.32
CA GLY A 216 0.52 -23.66 -1.79
C GLY A 216 1.41 -24.89 -1.86
N VAL A 217 2.12 -25.10 -2.98
CA VAL A 217 3.12 -26.17 -3.15
C VAL A 217 4.31 -25.97 -2.21
N PHE A 218 4.86 -24.75 -2.12
CA PHE A 218 6.00 -24.44 -1.24
C PHE A 218 5.68 -24.64 0.25
N ARG A 219 4.42 -24.45 0.64
CA ARG A 219 3.95 -24.75 2.00
C ARG A 219 3.67 -26.23 2.20
N ALA A 220 2.93 -26.87 1.29
CA ALA A 220 2.58 -28.28 1.40
C ALA A 220 3.81 -29.21 1.39
N SER A 221 4.93 -28.75 0.83
CA SER A 221 6.21 -29.46 0.87
C SER A 221 6.92 -29.37 2.23
N GLY A 222 6.45 -28.54 3.16
CA GLY A 222 7.13 -28.24 4.43
C GLY A 222 8.35 -27.32 4.29
N ALA A 223 8.68 -26.85 3.08
CA ALA A 223 9.81 -25.97 2.84
C ALA A 223 9.65 -24.61 3.53
N MET A 224 8.43 -24.07 3.52
CA MET A 224 8.11 -22.84 4.26
C MET A 224 8.35 -23.02 5.77
N ASP A 225 7.92 -24.14 6.36
CA ASP A 225 8.08 -24.41 7.78
C ASP A 225 9.55 -24.55 8.17
N MET A 226 10.36 -25.21 7.35
CA MET A 226 11.82 -25.28 7.55
C MET A 226 12.47 -23.89 7.56
N VAL A 227 12.06 -23.00 6.64
CA VAL A 227 12.58 -21.63 6.60
C VAL A 227 12.14 -20.83 7.82
N ILE A 228 10.86 -20.89 8.20
CA ILE A 228 10.31 -20.21 9.38
C ILE A 228 11.02 -20.71 10.64
N GLN A 229 11.13 -22.03 10.84
CA GLN A 229 11.80 -22.61 12.02
C GLN A 229 13.29 -22.26 12.07
N GLY A 230 13.99 -22.29 10.93
CA GLY A 230 15.40 -21.91 10.86
C GLY A 230 15.63 -20.44 11.24
N ILE A 231 14.74 -19.55 10.79
CA ILE A 231 14.78 -18.13 11.19
C ILE A 231 14.42 -17.99 12.67
N SER A 232 13.36 -18.64 13.16
CA SER A 232 12.96 -18.60 14.57
C SER A 232 14.10 -19.02 15.48
N TRP A 233 14.72 -20.16 15.19
CA TRP A 233 15.87 -20.67 15.92
C TRP A 233 17.02 -19.65 15.92
N SER A 234 17.35 -19.07 14.76
CA SER A 234 18.43 -18.08 14.66
C SER A 234 18.15 -16.82 15.50
N VAL A 235 16.90 -16.35 15.50
CA VAL A 235 16.45 -15.17 16.27
C VAL A 235 16.49 -15.47 17.77
N GLU A 236 16.00 -16.65 18.19
CA GLU A 236 16.01 -17.10 19.59
C GLU A 236 17.43 -17.32 20.11
N GLN A 237 18.35 -17.86 19.29
CA GLN A 237 19.78 -17.96 19.65
C GLN A 237 20.43 -16.59 19.88
N CYS A 238 19.93 -15.54 19.23
CA CYS A 238 20.36 -14.16 19.50
C CYS A 238 19.71 -13.57 20.77
N GLY A 239 18.87 -14.33 21.49
CA GLY A 239 18.12 -13.87 22.66
C GLY A 239 16.95 -12.94 22.31
N LEU A 240 16.48 -12.96 21.05
CA LEU A 240 15.39 -12.11 20.56
C LEU A 240 14.07 -12.89 20.51
N ASN A 241 12.94 -12.16 20.58
CA ASN A 241 11.61 -12.74 20.42
C ASN A 241 11.34 -13.05 18.93
N ALA A 242 10.87 -14.27 18.65
CA ALA A 242 10.61 -14.78 17.30
C ALA A 242 9.12 -14.84 16.92
N ASP A 243 8.21 -14.24 17.69
CA ASP A 243 6.75 -14.30 17.44
C ASP A 243 6.36 -13.70 16.08
N PHE A 244 7.17 -12.77 15.55
CA PHE A 244 6.95 -12.17 14.24
C PHE A 244 7.28 -13.11 13.06
N VAL A 245 8.01 -14.21 13.30
CA VAL A 245 8.56 -15.07 12.25
C VAL A 245 7.43 -15.77 11.47
N GLY A 246 6.33 -16.13 12.14
CA GLY A 246 5.13 -16.67 11.48
C GLY A 246 4.46 -15.69 10.51
N ALA A 247 4.73 -14.39 10.63
CA ALA A 247 4.23 -13.36 9.71
C ALA A 247 5.17 -13.09 8.52
N LEU A 248 6.37 -13.67 8.47
CA LEU A 248 7.33 -13.47 7.38
C LEU A 248 6.80 -13.84 5.99
N PRO A 249 6.01 -14.92 5.81
CA PRO A 249 5.40 -15.22 4.51
C PRO A 249 4.55 -14.06 3.98
N THR A 250 3.76 -13.46 4.87
CA THR A 250 2.93 -12.28 4.56
C THR A 250 3.81 -11.07 4.19
N ALA A 251 4.91 -10.87 4.93
CA ALA A 251 5.85 -9.78 4.68
C ALA A 251 6.55 -9.92 3.31
N ILE A 252 7.02 -11.13 2.96
CA ILE A 252 7.67 -11.43 1.67
C ILE A 252 6.68 -11.26 0.51
N MET A 253 5.41 -11.59 0.73
CA MET A 253 4.38 -11.47 -0.29
C MET A 253 3.97 -10.04 -0.59
N LYS A 254 4.07 -9.13 0.37
CA LYS A 254 3.58 -7.76 0.21
C LYS A 254 4.24 -6.98 -0.95
N PRO A 255 5.57 -7.04 -1.17
CA PRO A 255 6.23 -6.48 -2.35
C PRO A 255 5.74 -7.04 -3.70
N LEU A 256 5.40 -8.34 -3.73
CA LEU A 256 5.03 -9.03 -4.96
C LEU A 256 3.54 -8.84 -5.27
N SER A 257 2.70 -8.85 -4.24
CA SER A 257 1.26 -8.76 -4.37
C SER A 257 0.59 -8.35 -3.05
N GLY A 258 0.04 -7.13 -3.00
CA GLY A 258 -0.81 -6.70 -1.88
C GLY A 258 -2.09 -7.55 -1.77
N SER A 259 -2.58 -8.04 -2.91
CA SER A 259 -3.42 -9.23 -3.12
C SER A 259 -3.14 -10.43 -2.22
N GLY A 260 -2.08 -11.13 -2.62
CA GLY A 260 -1.64 -12.39 -2.06
C GLY A 260 -1.20 -12.23 -0.61
N ALA A 261 -0.56 -11.12 -0.26
CA ALA A 261 -0.19 -10.82 1.12
C ALA A 261 -1.40 -10.79 2.06
N ARG A 262 -2.56 -10.29 1.62
CA ARG A 262 -3.78 -10.35 2.44
C ARG A 262 -4.36 -11.75 2.55
N GLY A 263 -4.29 -12.53 1.47
CA GLY A 263 -4.63 -13.96 1.53
C GLY A 263 -3.78 -14.67 2.58
N MET A 264 -2.46 -14.46 2.55
CA MET A 264 -1.52 -15.01 3.53
C MET A 264 -1.75 -14.48 4.95
N MET A 265 -2.12 -13.21 5.10
CA MET A 265 -2.46 -12.62 6.40
C MET A 265 -3.69 -13.30 7.01
N LEU A 266 -4.77 -13.45 6.23
CA LEU A 266 -5.99 -14.12 6.68
C LEU A 266 -5.74 -15.58 7.04
N GLU A 267 -4.85 -16.23 6.29
CA GLU A 267 -4.43 -17.59 6.57
C GLU A 267 -3.56 -17.68 7.84
N ALA A 268 -2.65 -16.74 8.05
CA ALA A 268 -1.86 -16.65 9.28
C ALA A 268 -2.77 -16.46 10.50
N MET A 269 -3.75 -15.55 10.44
CA MET A 269 -4.72 -15.30 11.53
C MET A 269 -5.62 -16.50 11.86
N LYS A 270 -5.73 -17.49 10.98
CA LYS A 270 -6.46 -18.74 11.23
C LYS A 270 -5.60 -19.82 11.86
N ASN A 271 -4.30 -19.79 11.58
CA ASN A 271 -3.36 -20.86 11.93
C ASN A 271 -2.47 -20.53 13.13
N TYR A 272 -2.33 -19.23 13.46
CA TYR A 272 -1.56 -18.67 14.56
C TYR A 272 -2.42 -17.65 15.30
#